data_AF-A0A7S0EPR9-F1
#
_entry.id   AF-A0A7S0EPR9-F1
#
_cell.length_a   1.000
_cell.length_b   1.000
_cell.length_c   1.000
_cell.angle_alpha   90.00
_cell.angle_beta   90.00
_cell.angle_gamma   90.00
#
_symmetry.space_group_name_H-M   'P 1'
#
loop_
_entity.id
_entity.type
_entity.pdbx_description
1 polymer ?
#
loop_
_entity_poly.entity_id
_entity_poly.type
_entity_poly.pdbx_seq_one_letter_code
_entity_poly.pdbx_strand_id
1 'polypeptide(L)'
;LVHTLVKRMPHWLPSQPAVLQKLVEVWTSPERKARLAAEEQMPLEQIQESKLLIKCFVSYCREQTKNDPEGNAQHIQLLFMMLSILSEHTLINYTFLKDFYLNEVAVVYNTAQKSACLAFFLTFFQKQETPQDDKVQALQLILLPMLASSFQKGEAKEVLSADAISVIINKLLGGDMLPHYDEALRIELLKLATL
;
A
#
# COMPACT_ATOMS: atom_id res chain seq x y z
N LEU A 1 -12.02 3.71 -20.33
CA LEU A 1 -11.54 2.67 -21.27
C LEU A 1 -10.58 1.67 -20.63
N VAL A 2 -9.44 2.13 -20.07
CA VAL A 2 -8.42 1.25 -19.47
C VAL A 2 -8.99 0.34 -18.38
N HIS A 3 -9.75 0.87 -17.42
CA HIS A 3 -10.41 0.05 -16.41
C HIS A 3 -11.29 -1.06 -17.00
N THR A 4 -12.03 -0.79 -18.09
CA THR A 4 -12.85 -1.80 -18.76
C THR A 4 -12.01 -2.90 -19.37
N LEU A 5 -10.87 -2.55 -19.98
CA LEU A 5 -9.92 -3.52 -20.53
C LEU A 5 -9.31 -4.38 -19.43
N VAL A 6 -8.84 -3.77 -18.34
CA VAL A 6 -8.27 -4.48 -17.19
C VAL A 6 -9.29 -5.42 -16.55
N LYS A 7 -10.54 -4.97 -16.40
CA LYS A 7 -11.63 -5.80 -15.87
C LYS A 7 -11.93 -7.01 -16.75
N ARG A 8 -11.79 -6.89 -18.08
CA ARG A 8 -12.06 -7.99 -19.03
C ARG A 8 -10.84 -8.87 -19.29
N MET A 9 -9.64 -8.31 -19.19
CA MET A 9 -8.36 -8.95 -19.50
C MET A 9 -7.32 -8.54 -18.45
N PRO A 10 -7.30 -9.20 -17.26
CA PRO A 10 -6.41 -8.81 -16.15
C PRO A 10 -4.91 -8.85 -16.49
N HIS A 11 -4.50 -9.79 -17.36
CA HIS A 11 -3.11 -9.93 -17.84
C HIS A 11 -2.67 -8.81 -18.80
N TRP A 12 -3.59 -8.01 -19.32
CA TRP A 12 -3.28 -7.00 -20.33
C TRP A 12 -2.41 -5.87 -19.75
N LEU A 13 -2.72 -5.37 -18.55
CA LEU A 13 -1.98 -4.23 -17.99
C LEU A 13 -0.51 -4.56 -17.66
N PRO A 14 -0.18 -5.74 -17.09
CA PRO A 14 1.20 -6.23 -17.00
C PRO A 14 1.97 -6.23 -18.32
N SER A 15 1.30 -6.53 -19.45
CA SER A 15 1.93 -6.52 -20.76
C SER A 15 2.17 -5.11 -21.34
N GLN A 16 1.65 -4.06 -20.70
CA GLN A 16 1.68 -2.67 -21.19
C GLN A 16 2.34 -1.72 -20.17
N PRO A 17 3.67 -1.81 -19.96
CA PRO A 17 4.36 -1.00 -18.95
C PRO A 17 4.24 0.52 -19.20
N ALA A 18 4.20 0.95 -20.46
CA ALA A 18 4.00 2.36 -20.81
C ALA A 18 2.62 2.89 -20.36
N VAL A 19 1.58 2.05 -20.46
CA VAL A 19 0.24 2.42 -19.98
C VAL A 19 0.24 2.51 -18.46
N LEU A 20 0.83 1.53 -17.78
CA LEU A 20 0.96 1.56 -16.32
C LEU A 20 1.69 2.81 -15.84
N GLN A 21 2.81 3.17 -16.47
CA GLN A 21 3.55 4.39 -16.16
C GLN A 21 2.67 5.63 -16.30
N LYS A 22 1.87 5.73 -17.39
CA LYS A 22 0.92 6.83 -17.54
C LYS A 22 -0.18 6.85 -16.49
N LEU A 23 -0.68 5.69 -16.06
CA LEU A 23 -1.63 5.65 -14.94
C LEU A 23 -1.00 6.15 -13.64
N VAL A 24 0.26 5.82 -13.38
CA VAL A 24 1.01 6.30 -12.21
C VAL A 24 1.23 7.82 -12.29
N GLU A 25 1.59 8.35 -13.47
CA GLU A 25 1.70 9.80 -13.69
C GLU A 25 0.36 10.52 -13.42
N VAL A 26 -0.77 9.96 -13.88
CA VAL A 26 -2.09 10.52 -13.60
C VAL A 26 -2.41 10.45 -12.11
N TRP A 27 -2.04 9.37 -11.43
CA TRP A 27 -2.22 9.24 -9.97
C TRP A 27 -1.47 10.32 -9.18
N THR A 28 -0.23 10.60 -9.55
CA THR A 28 0.60 11.58 -8.86
C THR A 28 0.34 13.02 -9.30
N SER A 29 -0.40 13.21 -10.39
CA SER A 29 -0.68 14.53 -10.97
C SER A 29 -1.37 15.49 -10.00
N PRO A 30 -0.96 16.78 -9.97
CA PRO A 30 -1.63 17.80 -9.17
C PRO A 30 -3.06 18.05 -9.65
N GLU A 31 -3.35 17.87 -10.93
CA GLU A 31 -4.68 18.05 -11.50
C GLU A 31 -5.68 17.03 -10.94
N ARG A 32 -5.26 15.77 -10.78
CA ARG A 32 -6.09 14.75 -10.12
C ARG A 32 -6.34 15.09 -8.66
N LYS A 33 -5.31 15.54 -7.93
CA LYS A 33 -5.45 15.98 -6.53
C LYS A 33 -6.43 17.15 -6.41
N ALA A 34 -6.35 18.14 -7.30
CA ALA A 34 -7.27 19.27 -7.32
C ALA A 34 -8.72 18.83 -7.60
N ARG A 35 -8.94 17.90 -8.52
CA ARG A 35 -10.27 17.32 -8.76
C ARG A 35 -10.81 16.57 -7.55
N LEU A 36 -9.97 15.80 -6.87
CA LEU A 36 -10.35 15.09 -5.64
C LEU A 36 -10.73 16.07 -4.52
N ALA A 37 -9.97 17.15 -4.34
CA ALA A 37 -10.27 18.16 -3.33
C ALA A 37 -11.57 18.94 -3.62
N ALA A 38 -11.94 19.06 -4.89
CA ALA A 38 -13.16 19.74 -5.35
C ALA A 38 -14.28 18.74 -5.74
N GLU A 39 -14.29 17.53 -5.18
CA GLU A 39 -15.16 16.41 -5.60
C GLU A 39 -16.64 16.81 -5.71
N GLU A 40 -17.15 17.64 -4.79
CA GLU A 40 -18.55 18.09 -4.76
C GLU A 40 -18.97 18.93 -5.97
N GLN A 41 -18.00 19.53 -6.67
CA GLN A 41 -18.21 20.39 -7.85
C GLN A 41 -17.89 19.68 -9.17
N MET A 42 -17.44 18.42 -9.10
CA MET A 42 -17.00 17.67 -10.26
C MET A 42 -18.12 16.79 -10.84
N PRO A 43 -18.12 16.54 -12.16
CA PRO A 43 -19.03 15.58 -12.75
C PRO A 43 -18.72 14.16 -12.27
N LEU A 44 -19.73 13.28 -12.25
CA LEU A 44 -19.62 11.93 -11.70
C LEU A 44 -18.46 11.12 -12.30
N GLU A 45 -18.17 11.30 -13.59
CA GLU A 45 -17.08 10.62 -14.29
C GLU A 45 -15.71 10.99 -13.69
N GLN A 46 -15.52 12.25 -13.30
CA GLN A 46 -14.27 12.74 -12.72
C GLN A 46 -14.16 12.36 -11.24
N ILE A 47 -15.26 12.37 -10.50
CA ILE A 47 -15.32 11.86 -9.13
C ILE A 47 -14.80 10.41 -9.09
N GLN A 48 -15.21 9.57 -10.05
CA GLN A 48 -14.81 8.16 -10.10
C GLN A 48 -13.37 7.92 -10.58
N GLU A 49 -12.64 8.93 -11.03
CA GLU A 49 -11.31 8.77 -11.63
C GLU A 49 -10.34 8.02 -10.71
N SER A 50 -10.16 8.50 -9.47
CA SER A 50 -9.27 7.89 -8.47
C SER A 50 -9.66 6.44 -8.17
N LYS A 51 -10.97 6.16 -8.09
CA LYS A 51 -11.50 4.79 -7.88
C LYS A 51 -11.16 3.87 -9.04
N LEU A 52 -11.28 4.34 -10.28
CA LEU A 52 -10.98 3.54 -11.46
C LEU A 52 -9.47 3.27 -11.57
N LEU A 53 -8.62 4.24 -11.21
CA LEU A 53 -7.17 4.06 -11.15
C LEU A 53 -6.79 2.98 -10.13
N ILE A 54 -7.31 3.07 -8.90
CA ILE A 54 -7.04 2.06 -7.86
C ILE A 54 -7.50 0.67 -8.31
N LYS A 55 -8.66 0.55 -8.94
CA LYS A 55 -9.11 -0.75 -9.48
C LYS A 55 -8.14 -1.31 -10.52
N CYS A 56 -7.52 -0.46 -11.35
CA CYS A 56 -6.51 -0.90 -12.30
C CYS A 56 -5.25 -1.37 -11.57
N PHE A 57 -4.77 -0.61 -10.59
CA PHE A 57 -3.58 -0.95 -9.79
C PHE A 57 -3.77 -2.23 -8.97
N VAL A 58 -4.91 -2.40 -8.30
CA VAL A 58 -5.27 -3.63 -7.58
C VAL A 58 -5.26 -4.83 -8.54
N SER A 59 -5.86 -4.70 -9.72
CA SER A 59 -5.83 -5.77 -10.71
C SER A 59 -4.42 -6.08 -11.21
N TYR A 60 -3.57 -5.06 -11.37
CA TYR A 60 -2.18 -5.25 -11.71
C TYR A 60 -1.43 -6.01 -10.62
N CYS A 61 -1.56 -5.59 -9.35
CA CYS A 61 -0.88 -6.23 -8.22
C CYS A 61 -1.30 -7.70 -8.07
N ARG A 62 -2.60 -8.03 -8.19
CA ARG A 62 -3.09 -9.41 -8.16
C ARG A 62 -2.43 -10.30 -9.21
N GLU A 63 -2.16 -9.74 -10.38
CA GLU A 63 -1.57 -10.50 -11.48
C GLU A 63 -0.05 -10.59 -11.35
N GLN A 64 0.61 -9.56 -10.81
CA GLN A 64 2.02 -9.62 -10.49
C GLN A 64 2.33 -10.62 -9.38
N THR A 65 1.44 -10.82 -8.40
CA THR A 65 1.60 -11.86 -7.37
C THR A 65 1.86 -13.25 -7.97
N LYS A 66 1.35 -13.53 -9.18
CA LYS A 66 1.55 -14.82 -9.89
C LYS A 66 2.80 -14.83 -10.77
N ASN A 67 3.06 -13.73 -11.48
CA ASN A 67 4.11 -13.64 -12.49
C ASN A 67 5.48 -13.27 -11.91
N ASP A 68 5.50 -12.77 -10.68
CA ASP A 68 6.68 -12.25 -10.01
C ASP A 68 6.74 -12.79 -8.56
N PRO A 69 7.21 -14.04 -8.41
CA PRO A 69 7.31 -14.69 -7.10
C PRO A 69 8.38 -14.07 -6.21
N GLU A 70 9.33 -13.31 -6.77
CA GLU A 70 10.46 -12.71 -6.05
C GLU A 70 10.11 -11.38 -5.38
N GLY A 71 9.02 -10.72 -5.78
CA GLY A 71 8.60 -9.48 -5.12
C GLY A 71 9.23 -8.21 -5.72
N ASN A 72 9.11 -7.99 -7.04
CA ASN A 72 9.63 -6.79 -7.70
C ASN A 72 9.09 -5.50 -7.05
N ALA A 73 10.00 -4.54 -6.89
CA ALA A 73 9.75 -3.24 -6.30
C ALA A 73 8.54 -2.50 -6.88
N GLN A 74 8.19 -2.67 -8.17
CA GLN A 74 7.12 -1.87 -8.78
C GLN A 74 5.73 -2.19 -8.23
N HIS A 75 5.34 -3.47 -8.07
CA HIS A 75 4.02 -3.78 -7.54
C HIS A 75 3.91 -3.43 -6.06
N ILE A 76 4.99 -3.63 -5.30
CA ILE A 76 5.08 -3.23 -3.90
C ILE A 76 4.95 -1.71 -3.76
N GLN A 77 5.67 -0.93 -4.56
CA GLN A 77 5.55 0.54 -4.59
C GLN A 77 4.11 1.00 -4.83
N LEU A 78 3.40 0.35 -5.76
CA LEU A 78 2.00 0.65 -6.05
C LEU A 78 1.09 0.41 -4.85
N LEU A 79 1.33 -0.63 -4.04
CA LEU A 79 0.57 -0.87 -2.81
C LEU A 79 0.65 0.36 -1.89
N PHE A 80 1.87 0.81 -1.57
CA PHE A 80 2.04 1.96 -0.68
C PHE A 80 1.54 3.26 -1.29
N MET A 81 1.69 3.43 -2.61
CA MET A 81 1.17 4.60 -3.31
C MET A 81 -0.37 4.69 -3.26
N MET A 82 -1.06 3.56 -3.31
CA MET A 82 -2.53 3.52 -3.22
C MET A 82 -3.04 3.86 -1.81
N LEU A 83 -2.25 3.67 -0.75
CA LEU A 83 -2.68 3.96 0.62
C LEU A 83 -3.07 5.44 0.82
N SER A 84 -2.42 6.35 0.09
CA SER A 84 -2.64 7.79 0.26
C SER A 84 -4.11 8.19 0.07
N ILE A 85 -4.88 7.44 -0.73
CA ILE A 85 -6.31 7.72 -0.93
C ILE A 85 -7.15 7.53 0.33
N LEU A 86 -6.70 6.68 1.25
CA LEU A 86 -7.44 6.33 2.46
C LEU A 86 -7.32 7.42 3.53
N SER A 87 -6.37 8.33 3.34
CA SER A 87 -6.17 9.53 4.15
C SER A 87 -6.91 10.75 3.57
N GLU A 88 -7.49 10.63 2.37
CA GLU A 88 -8.20 11.73 1.72
C GLU A 88 -9.68 11.79 2.15
N HIS A 89 -10.21 13.00 2.33
CA HIS A 89 -11.63 13.21 2.54
C HIS A 89 -12.37 13.12 1.20
N THR A 90 -13.11 12.02 0.99
CA THR A 90 -13.80 11.75 -0.28
C THR A 90 -15.13 11.03 -0.04
N LEU A 91 -16.09 11.26 -0.93
CA LEU A 91 -17.41 10.60 -0.92
C LEU A 91 -17.34 9.15 -1.39
N ILE A 92 -16.25 8.76 -2.06
CA ILE A 92 -16.07 7.40 -2.55
C ILE A 92 -15.67 6.44 -1.43
N ASN A 93 -16.46 5.38 -1.30
CA ASN A 93 -16.08 4.27 -0.44
C ASN A 93 -14.98 3.38 -1.08
N TYR A 94 -13.86 3.28 -0.37
CA TYR A 94 -12.69 2.44 -0.69
C TYR A 94 -12.59 1.15 0.16
N THR A 95 -13.68 0.64 0.73
CA THR A 95 -13.69 -0.65 1.45
C THR A 95 -13.05 -1.77 0.64
N PHE A 96 -13.27 -1.82 -0.68
CA PHE A 96 -12.65 -2.82 -1.55
C PHE A 96 -11.11 -2.80 -1.53
N LEU A 97 -10.50 -1.63 -1.30
CA LEU A 97 -9.05 -1.48 -1.21
C LEU A 97 -8.56 -1.98 0.16
N LYS A 98 -9.30 -1.67 1.24
CA LYS A 98 -9.01 -2.22 2.58
C LYS A 98 -9.12 -3.75 2.57
N ASP A 99 -10.18 -4.30 1.98
CA ASP A 99 -10.37 -5.74 1.85
C ASP A 99 -9.24 -6.40 1.04
N PHE A 100 -8.78 -5.75 -0.03
CA PHE A 100 -7.64 -6.22 -0.81
C PHE A 100 -6.37 -6.32 0.05
N TYR A 101 -6.05 -5.30 0.87
CA TYR A 101 -4.90 -5.38 1.76
C TYR A 101 -5.03 -6.47 2.83
N LEU A 102 -6.17 -6.50 3.52
CA LEU A 102 -6.38 -7.36 4.67
C LEU A 102 -6.55 -8.84 4.30
N ASN A 103 -7.21 -9.13 3.18
CA ASN A 103 -7.57 -10.50 2.81
C ASN A 103 -6.74 -11.06 1.66
N GLU A 104 -6.14 -10.22 0.82
CA GLU A 104 -5.31 -10.69 -0.30
C GLU A 104 -3.84 -10.46 -0.02
N VAL A 105 -3.40 -9.22 0.22
CA VAL A 105 -1.98 -8.92 0.45
C VAL A 105 -1.46 -9.63 1.71
N ALA A 106 -2.18 -9.56 2.82
CA ALA A 106 -1.73 -10.17 4.07
C ALA A 106 -1.70 -11.72 4.02
N VAL A 107 -2.67 -12.33 3.33
CA VAL A 107 -2.92 -13.78 3.39
C VAL A 107 -2.37 -14.55 2.20
N VAL A 108 -2.44 -13.99 0.99
CA VAL A 108 -2.11 -14.70 -0.27
C VAL A 108 -0.65 -14.53 -0.65
N TYR A 109 0.00 -13.43 -0.28
CA TYR A 109 1.39 -13.18 -0.64
C TYR A 109 2.32 -14.26 -0.05
N ASN A 110 3.33 -14.64 -0.81
CA ASN A 110 4.35 -15.58 -0.37
C ASN A 110 5.37 -14.90 0.57
N THR A 111 6.27 -15.67 1.18
CA THR A 111 7.24 -15.13 2.15
C THR A 111 8.19 -14.10 1.53
N ALA A 112 8.65 -14.30 0.28
CA ALA A 112 9.50 -13.35 -0.44
C ALA A 112 8.82 -11.99 -0.67
N GLN A 113 7.58 -11.99 -1.12
CA GLN A 113 6.77 -10.79 -1.34
C GLN A 113 6.49 -10.06 -0.03
N LYS A 114 6.22 -10.80 1.06
CA LYS A 114 6.03 -10.22 2.39
C LYS A 114 7.33 -9.58 2.91
N SER A 115 8.48 -10.20 2.69
CA SER A 115 9.79 -9.61 3.00
C SER A 115 10.04 -8.34 2.19
N ALA A 116 9.68 -8.32 0.91
CA ALA A 116 9.77 -7.14 0.05
C ALA A 116 8.84 -6.01 0.55
N CYS A 117 7.60 -6.32 0.94
CA CYS A 117 6.68 -5.39 1.59
C CYS A 117 7.29 -4.77 2.85
N LEU A 118 7.88 -5.60 3.73
CA LEU A 118 8.52 -5.15 4.95
C LEU A 118 9.71 -4.21 4.65
N ALA A 119 10.61 -4.62 3.76
CA ALA A 119 11.75 -3.81 3.37
C ALA A 119 11.32 -2.45 2.81
N PHE A 120 10.31 -2.45 1.93
CA PHE A 120 9.76 -1.22 1.38
C PHE A 120 9.11 -0.36 2.47
N PHE A 121 8.32 -0.94 3.37
CA PHE A 121 7.72 -0.24 4.50
C PHE A 121 8.77 0.48 5.34
N LEU A 122 9.90 -0.16 5.67
CA LEU A 122 10.94 0.48 6.47
C LEU A 122 11.54 1.71 5.77
N THR A 123 11.71 1.65 4.44
CA THR A 123 12.15 2.82 3.66
C THR A 123 11.07 3.90 3.58
N PHE A 124 9.80 3.50 3.42
CA PHE A 124 8.64 4.40 3.36
C PHE A 124 8.45 5.14 4.69
N PHE A 125 8.56 4.44 5.81
CA PHE A 125 8.36 4.98 7.15
C PHE A 125 9.42 6.02 7.53
N GLN A 126 10.67 5.83 7.08
CA GLN A 126 11.79 6.73 7.36
C GLN A 126 11.74 8.04 6.56
N LYS A 127 10.93 8.13 5.50
CA LYS A 127 10.78 9.37 4.74
C LYS A 127 10.07 10.42 5.59
N GLN A 128 10.70 11.59 5.70
CA GLN A 128 10.14 12.73 6.44
C GLN A 128 8.95 13.36 5.73
N GLU A 129 8.93 13.29 4.39
CA GLU A 129 7.86 13.86 3.55
C GLU A 129 6.57 13.03 3.59
N THR A 130 6.61 11.80 4.12
CA THR A 130 5.43 10.94 4.20
C THR A 130 4.54 11.37 5.38
N PRO A 131 3.25 11.70 5.13
CA PRO A 131 2.30 12.04 6.18
C PRO A 131 2.19 10.97 7.26
N GLN A 132 1.94 11.37 8.50
CA GLN A 132 1.80 10.41 9.60
C GLN A 132 0.58 9.50 9.40
N ASP A 133 -0.54 10.03 8.89
CA ASP A 133 -1.74 9.25 8.56
C ASP A 133 -1.44 8.11 7.57
N ASP A 134 -0.65 8.39 6.52
CA ASP A 134 -0.25 7.36 5.55
C ASP A 134 0.62 6.27 6.21
N LYS A 135 1.46 6.62 7.19
CA LYS A 135 2.23 5.66 7.99
C LYS A 135 1.33 4.81 8.87
N VAL A 136 0.31 5.40 9.49
CA VAL A 136 -0.71 4.68 10.27
C VAL A 136 -1.47 3.70 9.37
N GLN A 137 -1.91 4.13 8.19
CA GLN A 137 -2.60 3.24 7.23
C GLN A 137 -1.69 2.09 6.77
N ALA A 138 -0.41 2.37 6.50
CA ALA A 138 0.56 1.35 6.14
C ALA A 138 0.77 0.30 7.24
N LEU A 139 0.82 0.73 8.50
CA LEU A 139 0.89 -0.18 9.65
C LEU A 139 -0.38 -1.02 9.78
N GLN A 140 -1.55 -0.38 9.79
CA GLN A 140 -2.83 -1.02 10.06
C GLN A 140 -3.29 -1.97 8.96
N LEU A 141 -3.08 -1.60 7.69
CA LEU A 141 -3.65 -2.34 6.55
C LEU A 141 -2.65 -3.30 5.90
N ILE A 142 -1.36 -2.98 5.92
CA ILE A 142 -0.34 -3.82 5.28
C ILE A 142 0.46 -4.56 6.34
N LEU A 143 1.20 -3.84 7.18
CA LEU A 143 2.25 -4.47 7.99
C LEU A 143 1.70 -5.40 9.07
N LEU A 144 0.82 -4.91 9.95
CA LEU A 144 0.30 -5.69 11.08
C LEU A 144 -0.47 -6.94 10.61
N PRO A 145 -1.42 -6.85 9.64
CA PRO A 145 -2.15 -8.02 9.16
C PRO A 145 -1.23 -9.04 8.48
N MET A 146 -0.26 -8.57 7.69
CA MET A 146 0.71 -9.42 7.00
C MET A 146 1.61 -10.16 8.00
N LEU A 147 2.13 -9.47 9.01
CA LEU A 147 2.93 -10.10 10.06
C LEU A 147 2.10 -11.09 10.86
N ALA A 148 0.90 -10.70 11.33
CA ALA A 148 0.00 -11.59 12.05
C ALA A 148 -0.31 -12.87 11.28
N SER A 149 -0.60 -12.78 9.97
CA SER A 149 -0.80 -13.96 9.12
C SER A 149 0.47 -14.81 9.01
N SER A 150 1.64 -14.19 8.91
CA SER A 150 2.93 -14.90 8.84
C SER A 150 3.27 -15.62 10.16
N PHE A 151 2.97 -15.01 11.31
CA PHE A 151 3.11 -15.66 12.61
C PHE A 151 2.19 -16.87 12.75
N GLN A 152 0.92 -16.73 12.36
CA GLN A 152 -0.05 -17.83 12.41
C GLN A 152 0.34 -19.00 11.51
N LYS A 153 0.98 -18.72 10.36
CA LYS A 153 1.47 -19.74 9.43
C LYS A 153 2.86 -20.31 9.77
N GLY A 154 3.53 -19.77 10.80
CA GLY A 154 4.91 -20.18 11.14
C GLY A 154 6.00 -19.65 10.18
N GLU A 155 5.65 -18.72 9.29
CA GLU A 155 6.51 -18.12 8.27
C GLU A 155 7.33 -16.92 8.80
N ALA A 156 7.13 -16.53 10.07
CA ALA A 156 7.68 -15.29 10.63
C ALA A 156 9.21 -15.18 10.50
N LYS A 157 9.96 -16.28 10.65
CA LYS A 157 11.42 -16.27 10.54
C LYS A 157 11.94 -15.99 9.13
N GLU A 158 11.14 -16.32 8.11
CA GLU A 158 11.50 -16.06 6.70
C GLU A 158 11.20 -14.61 6.31
N VAL A 159 10.13 -14.05 6.89
CA VAL A 159 9.68 -12.67 6.62
C VAL A 159 10.48 -11.64 7.43
N LEU A 160 10.75 -11.93 8.70
CA LEU A 160 11.47 -11.05 9.62
C LEU A 160 12.95 -11.39 9.66
N SER A 161 13.74 -10.77 8.77
CA SER A 161 15.19 -10.86 8.86
C SER A 161 15.71 -10.17 10.12
N ALA A 162 16.86 -10.62 10.64
CA ALA A 162 17.51 -10.00 11.80
C ALA A 162 17.77 -8.50 11.57
N ASP A 163 18.12 -8.12 10.34
CA ASP A 163 18.31 -6.72 9.95
C ASP A 163 17.01 -5.94 10.04
N ALA A 164 15.89 -6.47 9.53
CA ALA A 164 14.60 -5.80 9.60
C ALA A 164 14.13 -5.60 11.06
N ILE A 165 14.30 -6.60 11.91
CA ILE A 165 14.03 -6.50 13.36
C ILE A 165 14.89 -5.41 13.99
N SER A 166 16.19 -5.37 13.67
CA SER A 166 17.09 -4.35 14.20
C SER A 166 16.67 -2.93 13.81
N VAL A 167 16.18 -2.75 12.57
CA VAL A 167 15.68 -1.46 12.09
C VAL A 167 14.38 -1.08 12.78
N ILE A 168 13.45 -2.03 12.97
CA ILE A 168 12.20 -1.81 13.72
C ILE A 168 12.52 -1.34 15.14
N ILE A 169 13.38 -2.06 15.85
CA ILE A 169 13.72 -1.74 17.23
C ILE A 169 14.45 -0.40 17.30
N ASN A 170 15.53 -0.20 16.53
CA ASN A 170 16.39 0.96 16.71
C ASN A 170 15.83 2.23 16.06
N LYS A 171 15.14 2.12 14.91
CA LYS A 171 14.67 3.30 14.16
C LYS A 171 13.20 3.60 14.35
N LEU A 172 12.34 2.59 14.50
CA LEU A 172 10.91 2.82 14.71
C LEU A 172 10.57 2.93 16.20
N LEU A 173 11.01 1.98 17.03
CA LEU A 173 10.63 1.86 18.45
C LEU A 173 11.59 2.51 19.45
N GLY A 174 12.84 2.77 19.05
CA GLY A 174 13.86 3.44 19.86
C GLY A 174 14.40 4.74 19.25
N GLY A 175 13.83 5.19 18.13
CA GLY A 175 14.33 6.37 17.42
C GLY A 175 13.95 7.68 18.10
N ASP A 176 14.80 8.70 17.96
CA ASP A 176 14.61 10.07 18.49
C ASP A 176 13.31 10.76 18.01
N MET A 177 12.65 10.20 16.98
CA MET A 177 11.42 10.71 16.40
C MET A 177 10.14 10.24 17.11
N LEU A 178 10.22 9.25 18.01
CA LEU A 178 9.06 8.75 18.78
C LEU A 178 8.26 9.85 19.51
N PRO A 179 8.90 10.82 20.18
CA PRO A 179 8.19 11.91 20.86
C PRO A 179 7.50 12.89 19.88
N HIS A 180 7.80 12.80 18.58
CA HIS A 180 7.23 13.66 17.53
C HIS A 180 6.11 12.96 16.74
N TYR A 181 5.94 11.64 16.92
CA TYR A 181 4.79 10.92 16.36
C TYR A 181 3.52 11.26 17.12
N ASP A 182 2.41 11.34 16.40
CA ASP A 182 1.08 11.47 16.99
C ASP A 182 0.71 10.22 17.80
N GLU A 183 -0.37 10.33 18.57
CA GLU A 183 -0.83 9.25 19.44
C GLU A 183 -1.25 8.00 18.65
N ALA A 184 -1.92 8.19 17.50
CA ALA A 184 -2.37 7.09 16.66
C ALA A 184 -1.19 6.25 16.15
N LEU A 185 -0.14 6.89 15.64
CA LEU A 185 1.06 6.27 15.15
C LEU A 185 1.84 5.56 16.28
N ARG A 186 1.93 6.16 17.47
CA ARG A 186 2.53 5.51 18.64
C ARG A 186 1.78 4.24 19.04
N ILE A 187 0.45 4.26 19.05
CA ILE A 187 -0.38 3.10 19.37
C ILE A 187 -0.11 1.95 18.37
N GLU A 188 -0.04 2.25 17.07
CA GLU A 188 0.24 1.22 16.06
C GLU A 188 1.67 0.67 16.15
N LEU A 189 2.65 1.50 16.48
CA LEU A 189 4.02 1.05 16.76
C LEU A 189 4.10 0.15 18.01
N LEU A 190 3.35 0.48 19.06
CA LEU A 190 3.26 -0.38 20.24
C LEU A 190 2.63 -1.73 19.90
N LYS A 191 1.56 -1.77 19.10
CA LYS A 191 0.97 -3.02 18.61
C LYS A 191 1.98 -3.86 17.82
N LEU A 192 2.78 -3.21 16.97
CA LEU A 192 3.86 -3.88 16.23
C LEU A 192 4.89 -4.53 17.18
N ALA A 193 5.24 -3.86 18.28
CA ALA A 193 6.19 -4.38 19.27
C ALA A 193 5.64 -5.57 20.09
N THR A 194 4.32 -5.75 20.14
CA THR A 194 3.65 -6.82 20.90
C THR A 194 3.31 -8.06 20.08
N LEU A 195 3.49 -8.02 18.76
CA LEU A 195 3.33 -9.18 17.87
C LEU A 195 4.43 -10.22 18.12
#